data_AF-X0UQE0-F1
#
_entry.id   AF-X0UQE0-F1
#
_cell.length_a   1.000
_cell.length_b   1.000
_cell.length_c   1.000
_cell.angle_alpha   90.00
_cell.angle_beta   90.00
_cell.angle_gamma   90.00
#
_symmetry.space_group_name_H-M   'P 1'
#
loop_
_entity.id
_entity.type
_entity.pdbx_description
1 polymer ?
#
loop_
_entity_poly.entity_id
_entity_poly.type
_entity_poly.pdbx_seq_one_letter_code
_entity_poly.pdbx_strand_id
1 'polypeptide(L)'
;YFVGGDKDDWGWGGGLLVELHGSLRLSNCIIRNNSSDRDGGGMCFAGGEDSYIGITDCTITGNSTAISGGGCSCDSGEPIIKNCILWGNTAASGSQIYVYWRRLKISHSDIQDGQAGITIGPSGAMDYGPGNIETDPCFVNPDANDFHLLGASTCINNGDPNFFTTCGTTDIDGEPAILYGRIDIGADEFRSIDGDFEPDGDVDLTDLRILTNSLLNTCNQPYWCGSIDIDRSGSVDMVDFALMAKNWLAVVE
;
A
#
# COMPACT_ATOMS: atom_id res chain seq x y z
N TYR A 1 5.02 -8.88 2.63
CA TYR A 1 5.68 -9.91 1.79
C TYR A 1 5.73 -9.44 0.33
N PHE A 2 6.75 -9.83 -0.44
CA PHE A 2 6.90 -9.47 -1.85
C PHE A 2 6.57 -10.67 -2.76
N VAL A 3 5.74 -10.46 -3.79
CA VAL A 3 5.51 -11.41 -4.90
C VAL A 3 5.76 -10.66 -6.20
N GLY A 4 6.78 -11.05 -6.97
CA GLY A 4 7.12 -10.28 -8.16
C GLY A 4 8.14 -10.88 -9.11
N GLY A 5 8.01 -10.52 -10.39
CA GLY A 5 8.86 -10.99 -11.49
C GLY A 5 8.45 -12.36 -12.05
N ASP A 6 7.30 -12.88 -11.64
CA ASP A 6 6.81 -14.18 -12.06
C ASP A 6 6.06 -14.08 -13.41
N LYS A 7 6.21 -15.13 -14.22
CA LYS A 7 5.48 -15.29 -15.48
C LYS A 7 4.78 -16.64 -15.50
N ASP A 8 3.48 -16.63 -15.73
CA ASP A 8 2.74 -17.85 -16.06
C ASP A 8 2.43 -17.94 -17.57
N ASP A 9 3.07 -18.91 -18.22
CA ASP A 9 2.84 -19.28 -19.62
C ASP A 9 1.61 -20.19 -19.80
N TRP A 10 1.03 -20.72 -18.71
CA TRP A 10 -0.10 -21.66 -18.75
C TRP A 10 -1.46 -20.97 -18.66
N GLY A 11 -1.50 -19.72 -18.21
CA GLY A 11 -2.51 -18.75 -18.59
C GLY A 11 -3.06 -17.87 -17.46
N TRP A 12 -2.80 -18.11 -16.18
CA TRP A 12 -3.52 -17.42 -15.11
C TRP A 12 -2.67 -17.06 -13.90
N GLY A 13 -2.84 -15.82 -13.41
CA GLY A 13 -2.33 -15.42 -12.10
C GLY A 13 -0.80 -15.39 -12.07
N GLY A 14 -0.21 -14.46 -12.83
CA GLY A 14 1.24 -14.40 -13.06
C GLY A 14 2.07 -14.45 -11.77
N GLY A 15 1.62 -13.78 -10.71
CA GLY A 15 2.22 -13.88 -9.37
C GLY A 15 1.45 -14.80 -8.42
N LEU A 16 0.12 -14.72 -8.41
CA LEU A 16 -0.71 -15.53 -7.51
C LEU A 16 -1.98 -16.04 -8.18
N LEU A 17 -2.18 -17.36 -8.10
CA LEU A 17 -3.41 -18.02 -8.52
C LEU A 17 -4.14 -18.62 -7.31
N VAL A 18 -5.39 -18.23 -7.11
CA VAL A 18 -6.30 -18.87 -6.14
C VAL A 18 -7.28 -19.77 -6.89
N GLU A 19 -7.09 -21.08 -6.76
CA GLU A 19 -8.01 -22.09 -7.29
C GLU A 19 -8.97 -22.61 -6.20
N LEU A 20 -10.12 -23.15 -6.65
CA LEU A 20 -11.04 -24.07 -5.93
C LEU A 20 -11.07 -23.96 -4.39
N HIS A 21 -12.11 -23.31 -3.85
CA HIS A 21 -12.41 -23.18 -2.40
C HIS A 21 -11.26 -22.59 -1.55
N GLY A 22 -10.23 -22.01 -2.18
CA GLY A 22 -9.14 -21.32 -1.50
C GLY A 22 -9.61 -20.00 -0.89
N SER A 23 -9.43 -19.83 0.42
CA SER A 23 -9.52 -18.52 1.04
C SER A 23 -8.15 -17.85 1.07
N LEU A 24 -8.06 -16.61 0.62
CA LEU A 24 -6.85 -15.79 0.61
C LEU A 24 -7.02 -14.57 1.50
N ARG A 25 -6.01 -14.28 2.31
CA ARG A 25 -5.85 -13.02 3.02
C ARG A 25 -4.48 -12.46 2.72
N LEU A 26 -4.45 -11.27 2.14
CA LEU A 26 -3.24 -10.49 1.89
C LEU A 26 -3.34 -9.18 2.66
N SER A 27 -2.27 -8.87 3.38
CA SER A 27 -2.09 -7.65 4.16
C SER A 27 -0.62 -7.26 4.12
N ASN A 28 -0.31 -5.98 3.89
CA ASN A 28 1.05 -5.44 3.89
C ASN A 28 1.95 -6.18 2.88
N CYS A 29 1.43 -6.30 1.66
CA CYS A 29 2.08 -7.01 0.57
C CYS A 29 2.25 -6.13 -0.66
N ILE A 30 3.35 -6.35 -1.37
CA ILE A 30 3.59 -5.75 -2.68
C ILE A 30 3.55 -6.87 -3.73
N ILE A 31 2.64 -6.75 -4.69
CA ILE A 31 2.49 -7.65 -5.84
C ILE A 31 2.86 -6.89 -7.08
N ARG A 32 3.98 -7.24 -7.71
CA ARG A 32 4.52 -6.39 -8.76
C ARG A 32 5.23 -7.08 -9.90
N ASN A 33 5.21 -6.43 -11.06
CA ASN A 33 5.96 -6.86 -12.25
C ASN A 33 5.73 -8.33 -12.61
N ASN A 34 4.55 -8.86 -12.31
CA ASN A 34 4.15 -10.20 -12.72
C ASN A 34 3.42 -10.14 -14.06
N SER A 35 3.45 -11.24 -14.80
CA SER A 35 2.72 -11.33 -16.06
C SER A 35 2.07 -12.68 -16.30
N SER A 36 0.95 -12.68 -17.00
CA SER A 36 0.28 -13.89 -17.48
C SER A 36 -0.15 -13.75 -18.93
N ASP A 37 -0.17 -14.87 -19.66
CA ASP A 37 -0.55 -14.87 -21.08
C ASP A 37 -2.08 -14.74 -21.29
N ARG A 38 -2.92 -14.97 -20.26
CA ARG A 38 -4.39 -14.94 -20.36
C ARG A 38 -5.01 -13.92 -19.41
N ASP A 39 -5.16 -14.24 -18.13
CA ASP A 39 -5.91 -13.40 -17.19
C ASP A 39 -5.15 -13.24 -15.86
N GLY A 40 -5.31 -12.09 -15.22
CA GLY A 40 -4.71 -11.82 -13.91
C GLY A 40 -3.19 -11.72 -13.98
N GLY A 41 -2.68 -10.60 -14.49
CA GLY A 41 -1.23 -10.38 -14.60
C GLY A 41 -0.53 -10.47 -13.25
N GLY A 42 -1.11 -9.84 -12.22
CA GLY A 42 -0.67 -9.97 -10.83
C GLY A 42 -1.32 -11.18 -10.16
N MET A 43 -2.66 -11.17 -10.11
CA MET A 43 -3.44 -12.19 -9.41
C MET A 43 -4.63 -12.67 -10.22
N CYS A 44 -4.95 -13.96 -10.11
CA CYS A 44 -6.16 -14.54 -10.68
C CYS A 44 -6.96 -15.28 -9.61
N PHE A 45 -8.25 -14.96 -9.52
CA PHE A 45 -9.19 -15.54 -8.57
C PHE A 45 -10.21 -16.42 -9.30
N ALA A 46 -9.84 -17.68 -9.50
CA ALA A 46 -10.66 -18.74 -10.08
C ALA A 46 -11.32 -19.64 -9.01
N GLY A 47 -11.42 -19.17 -7.77
CA GLY A 47 -12.03 -19.90 -6.64
C GLY A 47 -13.55 -20.03 -6.75
N GLY A 48 -14.14 -21.07 -6.14
CA GLY A 48 -15.61 -21.27 -6.11
C GLY A 48 -16.36 -20.29 -5.20
N GLU A 49 -17.70 -20.41 -5.14
CA GLU A 49 -18.62 -19.49 -4.42
C GLU A 49 -18.28 -19.23 -2.95
N ASP A 50 -17.67 -20.19 -2.29
CA ASP A 50 -17.37 -20.13 -0.85
C ASP A 50 -15.97 -19.53 -0.55
N SER A 51 -15.28 -18.99 -1.55
CA SER A 51 -13.91 -18.48 -1.40
C SER A 51 -13.90 -17.07 -0.81
N TYR A 52 -13.24 -16.88 0.34
CA TYR A 52 -13.00 -15.55 0.90
C TYR A 52 -11.69 -14.98 0.36
N ILE A 53 -11.73 -13.79 -0.26
CA ILE A 53 -10.54 -13.12 -0.81
C ILE A 53 -10.48 -11.71 -0.22
N GLY A 54 -9.65 -11.53 0.82
CA GLY A 54 -9.41 -10.24 1.45
C GLY A 54 -8.03 -9.71 1.08
N ILE A 55 -7.97 -8.49 0.55
CA ILE A 55 -6.74 -7.79 0.21
C ILE A 55 -6.81 -6.43 0.89
N THR A 56 -5.94 -6.20 1.86
CA THR A 56 -5.90 -4.94 2.61
C THR A 56 -4.49 -4.39 2.60
N ASP A 57 -4.32 -3.07 2.58
CA ASP A 57 -3.02 -2.45 2.87
C ASP A 57 -1.92 -3.04 1.94
N CYS A 58 -2.18 -3.07 0.64
CA CYS A 58 -1.33 -3.70 -0.35
C CYS A 58 -1.04 -2.76 -1.52
N THR A 59 0.10 -2.91 -2.15
CA THR A 59 0.45 -2.22 -3.40
C THR A 59 0.53 -3.24 -4.54
N ILE A 60 -0.37 -3.12 -5.52
CA ILE A 60 -0.45 -3.99 -6.70
C ILE A 60 -0.04 -3.15 -7.90
N THR A 61 1.15 -3.38 -8.44
CA THR A 61 1.75 -2.46 -9.41
C THR A 61 2.60 -3.08 -10.50
N GLY A 62 2.60 -2.50 -11.70
CA GLY A 62 3.44 -2.97 -12.81
C GLY A 62 3.11 -4.37 -13.31
N ASN A 63 1.97 -4.96 -12.92
CA ASN A 63 1.57 -6.28 -13.39
C ASN A 63 0.88 -6.19 -14.76
N SER A 64 1.05 -7.20 -15.61
CA SER A 64 0.59 -7.13 -17.00
C SER A 64 -0.02 -8.43 -17.51
N THR A 65 -1.03 -8.32 -18.37
CA THR A 65 -1.55 -9.45 -19.14
C THR A 65 -2.08 -8.98 -20.49
N ALA A 66 -2.16 -9.89 -21.45
CA ALA A 66 -2.65 -9.56 -22.79
C ALA A 66 -4.18 -9.44 -22.86
N ILE A 67 -4.94 -9.99 -21.90
CA ILE A 67 -6.41 -10.06 -21.99
C ILE A 67 -7.09 -9.28 -20.87
N SER A 68 -7.20 -9.84 -19.66
CA SER A 68 -8.08 -9.25 -18.64
C SER A 68 -7.43 -9.18 -17.26
N GLY A 69 -7.54 -8.02 -16.61
CA GLY A 69 -7.14 -7.85 -15.21
C GLY A 69 -5.62 -7.78 -15.05
N GLY A 70 -5.02 -6.64 -15.39
CA GLY A 70 -3.57 -6.45 -15.29
C GLY A 70 -3.08 -6.66 -13.86
N GLY A 71 -3.71 -5.99 -12.90
CA GLY A 71 -3.50 -6.24 -11.48
C GLY A 71 -4.18 -7.53 -11.05
N CYS A 72 -5.50 -7.61 -11.22
CA CYS A 72 -6.32 -8.73 -10.74
C CYS A 72 -7.39 -9.16 -11.75
N SER A 73 -7.55 -10.46 -11.97
CA SER A 73 -8.74 -11.03 -12.62
C SER A 73 -9.59 -11.80 -11.62
N CYS A 74 -10.89 -11.50 -11.61
CA CYS A 74 -11.87 -12.01 -10.66
C CYS A 74 -12.96 -12.78 -11.42
N ASP A 75 -12.66 -14.02 -11.76
CA ASP A 75 -13.62 -14.86 -12.47
C ASP A 75 -14.69 -15.36 -11.53
N SER A 76 -14.33 -15.99 -10.41
CA SER A 76 -15.30 -16.70 -9.57
C SER A 76 -15.17 -16.47 -8.06
N GLY A 77 -14.20 -15.68 -7.59
CA GLY A 77 -14.13 -15.18 -6.21
C GLY A 77 -14.78 -13.80 -6.00
N GLU A 78 -15.21 -13.49 -4.77
CA GLU A 78 -15.69 -12.15 -4.37
C GLU A 78 -14.60 -11.38 -3.61
N PRO A 79 -13.70 -10.66 -4.32
CA PRO A 79 -12.62 -9.93 -3.66
C PRO A 79 -13.14 -8.72 -2.89
N ILE A 80 -12.61 -8.56 -1.68
CA ILE A 80 -12.76 -7.36 -0.85
C ILE A 80 -11.39 -6.69 -0.81
N ILE A 81 -11.29 -5.53 -1.46
CA ILE A 81 -10.07 -4.73 -1.56
C ILE A 81 -10.25 -3.45 -0.74
N LYS A 82 -9.29 -3.14 0.13
CA LYS A 82 -9.34 -1.95 0.98
C LYS A 82 -7.94 -1.39 1.23
N ASN A 83 -7.78 -0.06 1.34
CA ASN A 83 -6.48 0.56 1.64
C ASN A 83 -5.37 0.11 0.68
N CYS A 84 -5.71 -0.15 -0.58
CA CYS A 84 -4.74 -0.66 -1.55
C CYS A 84 -4.39 0.40 -2.58
N ILE A 85 -3.16 0.33 -3.11
CA ILE A 85 -2.78 1.03 -4.32
C ILE A 85 -2.83 0.04 -5.49
N LEU A 86 -3.55 0.39 -6.56
CA LEU A 86 -3.57 -0.32 -7.84
C LEU A 86 -3.09 0.63 -8.94
N TRP A 87 -1.82 0.51 -9.33
CA TRP A 87 -1.18 1.50 -10.19
C TRP A 87 -0.20 0.91 -11.19
N GLY A 88 -0.18 1.42 -12.43
CA GLY A 88 0.77 0.99 -13.46
C GLY A 88 0.56 -0.43 -13.97
N ASN A 89 -0.58 -1.07 -13.65
CA ASN A 89 -0.94 -2.37 -14.20
C ASN A 89 -1.51 -2.22 -15.62
N THR A 90 -1.35 -3.25 -16.46
CA THR A 90 -1.76 -3.19 -17.88
C THR A 90 -2.52 -4.44 -18.32
N ALA A 91 -3.63 -4.23 -19.03
CA ALA A 91 -4.40 -5.28 -19.70
C ALA A 91 -5.25 -4.68 -20.83
N ALA A 92 -5.74 -5.53 -21.74
CA ALA A 92 -6.68 -5.08 -22.78
C ALA A 92 -8.07 -4.73 -22.20
N SER A 93 -8.45 -5.39 -21.10
CA SER A 93 -9.72 -5.18 -20.39
C SER A 93 -9.48 -5.14 -18.88
N GLY A 94 -9.84 -4.03 -18.23
CA GLY A 94 -9.60 -3.83 -16.80
C GLY A 94 -8.11 -3.80 -16.47
N SER A 95 -7.44 -2.69 -16.75
CA SER A 95 -6.00 -2.51 -16.49
C SER A 95 -5.65 -2.82 -15.03
N GLN A 96 -6.47 -2.35 -14.10
CA GLN A 96 -6.32 -2.63 -12.67
C GLN A 96 -7.04 -3.93 -12.30
N ILE A 97 -8.34 -4.02 -12.59
CA ILE A 97 -9.17 -5.16 -12.19
C ILE A 97 -10.16 -5.54 -13.30
N TYR A 98 -10.29 -6.84 -13.54
CA TYR A 98 -11.38 -7.42 -14.32
C TYR A 98 -12.27 -8.32 -13.45
N VAL A 99 -13.60 -8.24 -13.61
CA VAL A 99 -14.57 -9.03 -12.83
C VAL A 99 -15.59 -9.67 -13.77
N TYR A 100 -15.70 -11.00 -13.82
CA TYR A 100 -16.62 -11.67 -14.75
C TYR A 100 -17.93 -12.16 -14.13
N TRP A 101 -17.89 -12.98 -13.07
CA TRP A 101 -19.11 -13.64 -12.52
C TRP A 101 -19.50 -13.19 -11.12
N ARG A 102 -18.67 -12.37 -10.48
CA ARG A 102 -18.76 -12.08 -9.04
C ARG A 102 -18.85 -10.60 -8.75
N ARG A 103 -18.87 -10.29 -7.45
CA ARG A 103 -18.86 -8.93 -6.95
C ARG A 103 -17.49 -8.55 -6.42
N LEU A 104 -16.90 -7.51 -6.99
CA LEU A 104 -15.82 -6.77 -6.36
C LEU A 104 -16.40 -5.81 -5.31
N LYS A 105 -15.78 -5.76 -4.13
CA LYS A 105 -15.98 -4.67 -3.18
C LYS A 105 -14.67 -3.93 -3.01
N ILE A 106 -14.65 -2.63 -3.26
CA ILE A 106 -13.43 -1.80 -3.16
C ILE A 106 -13.72 -0.48 -2.44
N SER A 107 -12.91 -0.11 -1.45
CA SER A 107 -13.06 1.14 -0.68
C SER A 107 -11.71 1.64 -0.17
N HIS A 108 -11.59 2.94 0.11
CA HIS A 108 -10.37 3.54 0.68
C HIS A 108 -9.09 3.16 -0.08
N SER A 109 -9.15 3.01 -1.40
CA SER A 109 -8.04 2.55 -2.24
C SER A 109 -7.71 3.57 -3.31
N ASP A 110 -6.45 3.64 -3.73
CA ASP A 110 -6.02 4.46 -4.87
C ASP A 110 -5.99 3.59 -6.12
N ILE A 111 -6.78 3.93 -7.12
CA ILE A 111 -6.93 3.13 -8.35
C ILE A 111 -6.63 4.01 -9.55
N GLN A 112 -5.62 3.62 -10.33
CA GLN A 112 -5.33 4.27 -11.60
C GLN A 112 -6.54 4.23 -12.53
N ASP A 113 -6.90 5.39 -13.07
CA ASP A 113 -8.10 5.63 -13.89
C ASP A 113 -9.43 5.38 -13.12
N GLY A 114 -9.39 5.30 -11.79
CA GLY A 114 -10.57 5.14 -10.94
C GLY A 114 -11.44 3.95 -11.35
N GLN A 115 -12.74 4.19 -11.52
CA GLN A 115 -13.65 3.16 -12.02
C GLN A 115 -13.36 2.74 -13.46
N ALA A 116 -12.75 3.59 -14.30
CA ALA A 116 -12.43 3.26 -15.68
C ALA A 116 -11.28 2.24 -15.78
N GLY A 117 -10.40 2.18 -14.77
CA GLY A 117 -9.37 1.13 -14.64
C GLY A 117 -9.94 -0.25 -14.29
N ILE A 118 -11.24 -0.33 -13.95
CA ILE A 118 -11.95 -1.55 -13.59
C ILE A 118 -12.94 -1.92 -14.70
N THR A 119 -12.89 -3.15 -15.18
CA THR A 119 -13.88 -3.65 -16.14
C THR A 119 -14.75 -4.72 -15.51
N ILE A 120 -16.07 -4.51 -15.58
CA ILE A 120 -17.09 -5.45 -15.12
C ILE A 120 -17.69 -6.15 -16.33
N GLY A 121 -17.44 -7.46 -16.42
CA GLY A 121 -18.00 -8.35 -17.43
C GLY A 121 -19.51 -8.54 -17.27
N PRO A 122 -20.16 -9.22 -18.23
CA PRO A 122 -21.62 -9.27 -18.34
C PRO A 122 -22.36 -9.86 -17.13
N SER A 123 -21.67 -10.69 -16.32
CA SER A 123 -22.22 -11.34 -15.12
C SER A 123 -21.57 -10.83 -13.83
N GLY A 124 -20.78 -9.77 -13.92
CA GLY A 124 -20.04 -9.19 -12.82
C GLY A 124 -20.85 -8.10 -12.13
N ALA A 125 -20.41 -7.76 -10.92
CA ALA A 125 -20.91 -6.62 -10.18
C ALA A 125 -19.75 -5.90 -9.48
N MET A 126 -19.96 -4.63 -9.18
CA MET A 126 -19.04 -3.83 -8.39
C MET A 126 -19.80 -3.09 -7.31
N ASP A 127 -19.25 -3.12 -6.11
CA ASP A 127 -19.56 -2.23 -5.01
C ASP A 127 -18.36 -1.29 -4.84
N TYR A 128 -18.45 -0.11 -5.44
CA TYR A 128 -17.43 0.93 -5.36
C TYR A 128 -17.73 1.78 -4.14
N GLY A 129 -17.18 1.38 -3.01
CA GLY A 129 -17.36 2.00 -1.72
C GLY A 129 -16.72 3.40 -1.63
N PRO A 130 -16.88 4.07 -0.48
CA PRO A 130 -16.33 5.41 -0.26
C PRO A 130 -14.81 5.38 -0.09
N GLY A 131 -14.20 6.57 -0.12
CA GLY A 131 -12.79 6.79 0.22
C GLY A 131 -11.80 6.39 -0.87
N ASN A 132 -12.26 5.85 -2.01
CA ASN A 132 -11.37 5.61 -3.13
C ASN A 132 -10.90 6.93 -3.75
N ILE A 133 -9.64 6.97 -4.17
CA ILE A 133 -9.01 8.09 -4.86
C ILE A 133 -8.42 7.60 -6.20
N GLU A 134 -8.05 8.55 -7.06
CA GLU A 134 -7.52 8.31 -8.41
C GLU A 134 -6.37 9.27 -8.71
N THR A 135 -5.30 9.15 -7.92
CA THR A 135 -4.19 10.10 -7.88
C THR A 135 -2.87 9.38 -8.11
N ASP A 136 -1.85 10.07 -8.62
CA ASP A 136 -0.51 9.46 -8.66
C ASP A 136 -0.07 9.14 -7.21
N PRO A 137 0.27 7.88 -6.90
CA PRO A 137 0.75 7.52 -5.58
C PRO A 137 2.06 8.22 -5.20
N CYS A 138 2.78 8.78 -6.17
CA CYS A 138 4.07 9.45 -5.97
C CYS A 138 5.08 8.51 -5.28
N PHE A 139 5.32 7.33 -5.87
CA PHE A 139 6.35 6.43 -5.36
C PHE A 139 7.76 7.03 -5.55
N VAL A 140 8.63 6.84 -4.56
CA VAL A 140 10.02 7.33 -4.58
C VAL A 140 10.77 6.83 -5.82
N ASN A 141 10.85 5.51 -6.02
CA ASN A 141 11.57 4.94 -7.16
C ASN A 141 11.08 3.53 -7.51
N PRO A 142 9.94 3.40 -8.21
CA PRO A 142 9.35 2.10 -8.51
C PRO A 142 10.25 1.22 -9.40
N ASP A 143 11.10 1.81 -10.24
CA ASP A 143 12.08 1.09 -11.08
C ASP A 143 13.18 0.44 -10.24
N ALA A 144 13.54 1.04 -9.11
CA ALA A 144 14.45 0.47 -8.12
C ALA A 144 13.73 -0.44 -7.10
N ASN A 145 12.42 -0.64 -7.25
CA ASN A 145 11.53 -1.35 -6.33
C ASN A 145 11.29 -0.64 -5.00
N ASP A 146 11.44 0.68 -4.99
CA ASP A 146 11.14 1.54 -3.87
C ASP A 146 9.73 2.11 -4.05
N PHE A 147 8.78 1.54 -3.31
CA PHE A 147 7.36 1.90 -3.34
C PHE A 147 6.94 2.72 -2.12
N HIS A 148 7.90 3.27 -1.38
CA HIS A 148 7.59 4.27 -0.37
C HIS A 148 6.92 5.47 -1.02
N LEU A 149 6.01 6.10 -0.29
CA LEU A 149 5.32 7.30 -0.73
C LEU A 149 6.26 8.52 -0.59
N LEU A 150 6.20 9.44 -1.53
CA LEU A 150 6.74 10.79 -1.37
C LEU A 150 5.77 11.64 -0.54
N GLY A 151 6.28 12.65 0.17
CA GLY A 151 5.46 13.53 1.03
C GLY A 151 4.34 14.29 0.31
N ALA A 152 4.41 14.41 -1.02
CA ALA A 152 3.36 14.98 -1.85
C ALA A 152 2.19 14.02 -2.15
N SER A 153 2.29 12.74 -1.75
CA SER A 153 1.31 11.71 -2.04
C SER A 153 -0.01 11.97 -1.32
N THR A 154 -1.11 11.88 -2.06
CA THR A 154 -2.46 11.89 -1.51
C THR A 154 -2.85 10.57 -0.86
N CYS A 155 -2.04 9.52 -0.97
CA CYS A 155 -2.25 8.26 -0.24
C CYS A 155 -2.00 8.43 1.27
N ILE A 156 -1.21 9.44 1.65
CA ILE A 156 -0.84 9.72 3.04
C ILE A 156 -2.08 10.11 3.85
N ASN A 157 -2.29 9.44 4.97
CA ASN A 157 -3.37 9.59 5.91
C ASN A 157 -4.76 9.58 5.22
N ASN A 158 -4.94 8.75 4.20
CA ASN A 158 -6.19 8.65 3.45
C ASN A 158 -6.86 7.28 3.46
N GLY A 159 -6.29 6.30 4.17
CA GLY A 159 -6.92 5.00 4.38
C GLY A 159 -8.19 5.06 5.24
N ASP A 160 -8.80 3.89 5.45
CA ASP A 160 -10.05 3.74 6.20
C ASP A 160 -9.94 4.34 7.61
N PRO A 161 -10.78 5.34 7.97
CA PRO A 161 -10.76 5.95 9.29
C PRO A 161 -11.16 5.01 10.43
N ASN A 162 -11.77 3.87 10.10
CA ASN A 162 -12.11 2.82 11.05
C ASN A 162 -11.11 1.66 11.00
N PHE A 163 -9.96 1.85 10.34
CA PHE A 163 -8.87 0.91 10.46
C PHE A 163 -8.33 0.99 11.89
N PHE A 164 -8.55 -0.08 12.65
CA PHE A 164 -8.05 -0.21 14.00
C PHE A 164 -7.01 -1.30 14.03
N THR A 165 -5.80 -0.92 14.39
CA THR A 165 -4.70 -1.84 14.60
C THR A 165 -4.82 -2.50 15.97
N THR A 166 -4.51 -3.80 16.04
CA THR A 166 -4.06 -4.37 17.31
C THR A 166 -2.67 -3.84 17.61
N CYS A 167 -2.34 -3.61 18.89
CA CYS A 167 -0.98 -3.22 19.29
C CYS A 167 0.07 -4.12 18.59
N GLY A 168 0.96 -3.52 17.78
CA GLY A 168 2.05 -4.22 17.09
C GLY A 168 1.81 -4.58 15.60
N THR A 169 0.73 -4.13 14.96
CA THR A 169 0.65 -4.19 13.49
C THR A 169 1.68 -3.25 12.87
N THR A 170 2.40 -3.78 11.89
CA THR A 170 3.46 -3.05 11.20
C THR A 170 3.24 -3.08 9.70
N ASP A 171 3.72 -2.08 8.98
CA ASP A 171 3.73 -2.03 7.51
C ASP A 171 4.74 -3.03 6.91
N ILE A 172 5.14 -2.83 5.66
CA ILE A 172 6.02 -3.76 4.96
C ILE A 172 7.47 -3.74 5.45
N ASP A 173 7.93 -2.62 6.00
CA ASP A 173 9.31 -2.46 6.49
C ASP A 173 9.43 -2.72 8.01
N GLY A 174 8.29 -2.87 8.70
CA GLY A 174 8.22 -3.23 10.11
C GLY A 174 7.92 -2.04 11.03
N GLU A 175 7.53 -0.91 10.46
CA GLU A 175 7.16 0.31 11.12
C GLU A 175 5.66 0.30 11.49
N PRO A 176 5.23 1.10 12.48
CA PRO A 176 3.83 1.10 12.91
C PRO A 176 2.88 1.50 11.78
N ALA A 177 1.90 0.63 11.46
CA ALA A 177 0.92 0.82 10.39
C ALA A 177 -0.12 1.95 10.61
N ILE A 178 0.05 2.79 11.62
CA ILE A 178 -0.74 4.01 11.80
C ILE A 178 0.23 5.06 12.33
N LEU A 179 0.60 5.99 11.46
CA LEU A 179 1.25 7.23 11.86
C LEU A 179 0.17 8.32 11.96
N TYR A 180 0.23 9.18 12.99
CA TYR A 180 -0.69 10.33 13.13
C TYR A 180 -2.21 10.05 13.18
N GLY A 181 -2.61 8.81 13.44
CA GLY A 181 -3.99 8.44 13.77
C GLY A 181 -4.85 8.01 12.58
N ARG A 182 -4.28 7.89 11.38
CA ARG A 182 -4.92 7.25 10.24
C ARG A 182 -3.87 6.48 9.43
N ILE A 183 -4.25 5.31 8.92
CA ILE A 183 -3.42 4.51 8.02
C ILE A 183 -3.31 5.19 6.65
N ASP A 184 -2.19 5.02 5.98
CA ASP A 184 -1.99 5.40 4.59
C ASP A 184 -2.70 4.40 3.66
N ILE A 185 -2.87 4.79 2.39
CA ILE A 185 -3.31 3.85 1.37
C ILE A 185 -2.07 3.18 0.79
N GLY A 186 -1.98 1.85 0.86
CA GLY A 186 -0.85 1.09 0.30
C GLY A 186 -0.27 0.08 1.27
N ALA A 187 0.82 -0.57 0.86
CA ALA A 187 1.56 -1.54 1.68
C ALA A 187 2.54 -0.91 2.69
N ASP A 188 2.80 0.39 2.53
CA ASP A 188 3.84 1.11 3.23
C ASP A 188 3.30 2.44 3.75
N GLU A 189 3.68 2.80 4.98
CA GLU A 189 3.30 4.07 5.60
C GLU A 189 4.36 5.12 5.29
N PHE A 190 3.92 6.32 4.90
CA PHE A 190 4.84 7.44 4.77
C PHE A 190 5.46 7.76 6.13
N ARG A 191 6.78 7.56 6.16
CA ARG A 191 7.63 8.07 7.22
C ARG A 191 8.35 9.31 6.70
N SER A 192 8.16 10.43 7.38
CA SER A 192 9.11 11.53 7.26
C SER A 192 10.50 11.02 7.64
N ILE A 193 11.55 11.53 7.00
CA ILE A 193 12.93 11.13 7.26
C ILE A 193 13.18 11.12 8.77
N ASP A 194 13.99 10.20 9.30
CA ASP A 194 14.39 10.26 10.71
C ASP A 194 15.09 11.59 11.00
N GLY A 195 14.39 12.49 11.68
CA GLY A 195 14.84 13.85 11.86
C GLY A 195 14.07 14.93 11.12
N ASP A 196 13.14 14.58 10.23
CA ASP A 196 12.13 15.46 9.62
C ASP A 196 10.88 15.42 10.52
N PHE A 197 10.84 16.33 11.48
CA PHE A 197 9.80 16.45 12.49
C PHE A 197 8.69 17.44 12.08
N GLU A 198 8.93 18.27 11.08
CA GLU A 198 7.89 18.98 10.35
C GLU A 198 7.81 18.49 8.90
N PRO A 199 6.94 17.52 8.58
CA PRO A 199 7.03 16.66 7.39
C PRO A 199 6.97 17.43 6.07
N ASP A 200 8.08 18.05 5.70
CA ASP A 200 8.29 18.84 4.49
C ASP A 200 9.28 18.17 3.54
N GLY A 201 9.86 17.04 3.98
CA GLY A 201 10.76 16.20 3.20
C GLY A 201 12.23 16.56 3.37
N ASP A 202 12.56 17.59 4.15
CA ASP A 202 13.92 18.01 4.43
C ASP A 202 14.26 17.76 5.91
N VAL A 203 15.53 17.47 6.22
CA VAL A 203 16.02 17.49 7.61
C VAL A 203 16.88 18.73 7.80
N ASP A 204 16.29 19.78 8.38
CA ASP A 204 16.86 21.11 8.40
C ASP A 204 16.83 21.80 9.78
N LEU A 205 17.10 23.12 9.79
CA LEU A 205 17.12 23.91 11.02
C LEU A 205 15.77 23.97 11.73
N THR A 206 14.69 23.78 11.00
CA THR A 206 13.34 23.82 11.51
C THR A 206 13.02 22.54 12.27
N ASP A 207 13.49 21.39 11.79
CA ASP A 207 13.46 20.15 12.55
C ASP A 207 14.36 20.18 13.78
N LEU A 208 15.56 20.77 13.63
CA LEU A 208 16.47 20.90 14.75
C LEU A 208 15.83 21.73 15.86
N ARG A 209 15.09 22.77 15.49
CA ARG A 209 14.30 23.56 16.43
C ARG A 209 13.21 22.71 17.10
N ILE A 210 12.54 21.82 16.38
CA ILE A 210 11.51 20.93 16.94
C ILE A 210 12.11 19.93 17.94
N LEU A 211 13.20 19.26 17.56
CA LEU A 211 13.93 18.35 18.44
C LEU A 211 14.43 19.09 19.69
N THR A 212 15.05 20.25 19.52
CA THR A 212 15.62 21.00 20.65
C THR A 212 14.56 21.54 21.61
N ASN A 213 13.35 21.84 21.12
CA ASN A 213 12.21 22.20 21.98
C ASN A 213 11.69 21.04 22.83
N SER A 214 12.08 19.81 22.48
CA SER A 214 11.64 18.58 23.14
C SER A 214 12.78 17.82 23.81
N LEU A 215 14.01 18.33 23.77
CA LEU A 215 15.17 17.76 24.47
C LEU A 215 14.87 17.57 25.96
N LEU A 216 15.26 16.41 26.47
CA LEU A 216 15.06 15.97 27.86
C LEU A 216 13.59 15.68 28.23
N ASN A 217 12.67 15.72 27.27
CA ASN A 217 11.32 15.21 27.51
C ASN A 217 11.37 13.69 27.67
N THR A 218 10.70 13.21 28.70
CA THR A 218 10.45 11.78 28.92
C THR A 218 8.99 11.49 28.60
N CYS A 219 8.74 10.52 27.74
CA CYS A 219 7.38 10.17 27.33
C CYS A 219 6.97 8.83 27.95
N ASN A 220 5.77 8.80 28.53
CA ASN A 220 5.19 7.54 29.01
C ASN A 220 4.59 6.80 27.82
N GLN A 221 4.85 5.49 27.75
CA GLN A 221 4.18 4.60 26.79
C GLN A 221 2.64 4.79 26.80
N PRO A 222 1.95 4.64 25.66
CA PRO A 222 2.40 4.02 24.41
C PRO A 222 2.66 5.01 23.26
N TYR A 223 2.61 6.32 23.51
CA TYR A 223 2.76 7.32 22.46
C TYR A 223 4.12 7.99 22.56
N TRP A 224 4.99 7.54 21.66
CA TRP A 224 6.22 8.19 21.19
C TRP A 224 6.06 9.70 21.20
N CYS A 225 7.13 10.44 21.51
CA CYS A 225 7.13 11.91 21.62
C CYS A 225 6.90 12.60 20.26
N GLY A 226 5.79 12.33 19.56
CA GLY A 226 5.47 12.87 18.25
C GLY A 226 6.56 12.64 17.21
N SER A 227 7.10 11.41 17.12
CA SER A 227 8.22 11.00 16.26
C SER A 227 9.64 11.50 16.62
N ILE A 228 9.77 12.35 17.66
CA ILE A 228 11.06 12.97 18.07
C ILE A 228 12.02 11.98 18.78
N ASP A 229 11.47 10.99 19.48
CA ASP A 229 12.23 9.88 20.08
C ASP A 229 12.49 8.82 18.99
N ILE A 230 13.57 9.05 18.22
CA ILE A 230 13.95 8.26 17.04
C ILE A 230 14.40 6.86 17.47
N ASP A 231 15.17 6.75 18.56
CA ASP A 231 15.70 5.46 19.03
C ASP A 231 14.70 4.65 19.89
N ARG A 232 13.56 5.27 20.21
CA ARG A 232 12.43 4.70 20.95
C ARG A 232 12.80 4.29 22.37
N SER A 233 13.76 4.98 22.99
CA SER A 233 14.18 4.75 24.37
C SER A 233 13.20 5.29 25.41
N GLY A 234 12.22 6.10 24.99
CA GLY A 234 11.27 6.80 25.86
C GLY A 234 11.79 8.14 26.38
N SER A 235 12.96 8.58 25.91
CA SER A 235 13.59 9.85 26.25
C SER A 235 14.07 10.54 24.99
N VAL A 236 13.76 11.83 24.83
CA VAL A 236 14.37 12.64 23.76
C VAL A 236 15.73 13.14 24.24
N ASP A 237 16.82 12.60 23.69
CA ASP A 237 18.17 12.94 24.13
C ASP A 237 19.18 13.08 22.98
N MET A 238 20.48 13.02 23.32
CA MET A 238 21.55 13.21 22.36
C MET A 238 21.70 12.03 21.37
N VAL A 239 21.13 10.87 21.67
CA VAL A 239 21.03 9.75 20.75
C VAL A 239 20.08 10.10 19.61
N ASP A 240 18.92 10.70 19.90
CA ASP A 240 17.99 11.17 18.87
C ASP A 240 18.60 12.28 18.04
N PHE A 241 19.28 13.24 18.67
CA PHE A 241 20.03 14.26 17.93
C PHE A 241 21.08 13.62 17.01
N ALA A 242 21.81 12.61 17.47
CA ALA A 242 22.81 11.93 16.66
C ALA A 242 22.19 11.15 15.49
N LEU A 243 20.97 10.63 15.66
CA LEU A 243 20.22 9.95 14.60
C LEU A 243 19.70 10.95 13.56
N MET A 244 19.08 12.05 14.01
CA MET A 244 18.70 13.19 13.16
C MET A 244 19.92 13.71 12.37
N ALA A 245 21.06 13.91 13.03
CA ALA A 245 22.25 14.46 12.41
C ALA A 245 22.85 13.57 11.31
N LYS A 246 22.57 12.25 11.32
CA LYS A 246 22.97 11.36 10.21
C LYS A 246 22.22 11.67 8.92
N ASN A 247 21.02 12.20 9.06
CA ASN A 247 20.15 12.58 7.97
C ASN A 247 20.18 14.09 7.73
N TRP A 248 21.10 14.85 8.34
CA TRP A 248 21.16 16.30 8.19
C TRP A 248 21.30 16.73 6.73
N LEU A 249 20.40 17.59 6.26
CA LEU A 249 20.25 17.98 4.85
C LEU A 249 19.91 16.82 3.90
N ALA A 250 19.39 15.70 4.43
CA ALA A 250 18.68 14.75 3.61
C ALA A 250 17.43 15.44 3.07
N VAL A 251 17.14 15.15 1.81
CA VAL A 251 15.98 15.64 1.08
C VAL A 251 15.33 14.42 0.43
N VAL A 252 14.01 14.29 0.52
CA VAL A 252 13.28 13.28 -0.24
C VAL A 252 13.14 13.82 -1.68
N GLU A 253 13.85 13.22 -2.64
CA GLU A 253 13.73 13.54 -4.09
C GLU A 253 12.45 12.96 -4.70
#